data_AF-B0EM68-F1
#
_entry.id   AF-B0EM68-F1
#
_cell.length_a   1.000
_cell.length_b   1.000
_cell.length_c   1.000
_cell.angle_alpha   90.00
_cell.angle_beta   90.00
_cell.angle_gamma   90.00
#
_symmetry.space_group_name_H-M   'P 1'
#
loop_
_entity.id
_entity.type
_entity.pdbx_description
1 polymer ?
#
loop_
_entity_poly.entity_id
_entity_poly.type
_entity_poly.pdbx_seq_one_letter_code
_entity_poly.pdbx_strand_id
1 'polypeptide(L)'
;MSSLRRNTSYLGLSPRISRLSRSNSCSSKLTPRTRIISDSNAWTALLVPLMNDIPEATFKTMIHISMGVETNMSNSQLIFSYFVENERLAELIEYIVKREVISNIEEILLIFDSNSCFDVMMQMFAMKEMDTFFENVVLSITQKVHKSKYKFSNDDKSITKNIKKLIKLLRIIIKEITDLSKYTPAFKYFIHELVKITFYDYPLQHCRAFEVFMGGIYLEKIRLVPSKSTTEKQTIEVISLFIDNYIHPKQTEWSQLIEKEFKDINQEMDYLKQRILNLQTEKEDCVIQWKIPTAGFTEKLSKSIDEIRNYISPESQQLIDIYFNTSQPMTKRFKQIVNEINQLSINNFNEKSGVLYKMSVIKQRIKDVNEEIRYLNECLNTLDEKEQLINESSETEEVFSGTDGSNSVMSNLTNGIDSQSISQSSSFILN
;
A
#
# COMPACT_ATOMS: atom_id res chain seq x y z
N MET A 1 -54.06 18.52 25.26
CA MET A 1 -53.35 19.81 25.40
C MET A 1 -51.86 19.53 25.35
N SER A 2 -51.26 19.46 24.15
CA SER A 2 -50.71 20.56 23.36
C SER A 2 -49.35 21.07 23.87
N SER A 3 -48.26 20.53 23.30
CA SER A 3 -47.12 21.33 22.82
C SER A 3 -46.41 20.51 21.72
N LEU A 4 -46.63 20.84 20.45
CA LEU A 4 -45.73 21.66 19.63
C LEU A 4 -44.28 21.14 19.61
N ARG A 5 -43.94 20.37 18.55
CA ARG A 5 -42.72 20.61 17.78
C ARG A 5 -42.94 20.22 16.32
N ARG A 6 -42.44 21.11 15.46
CA ARG A 6 -42.74 21.28 14.04
C ARG A 6 -42.23 20.09 13.23
N ASN A 7 -43.09 19.61 12.34
CA ASN A 7 -42.72 18.86 11.14
C ASN A 7 -41.99 19.80 10.18
N THR A 8 -40.75 19.48 9.85
CA THR A 8 -40.16 19.80 8.54
C THR A 8 -39.63 18.50 7.95
N SER A 9 -40.30 18.11 6.88
CA SER A 9 -40.10 16.96 6.01
C SER A 9 -38.65 16.81 5.53
N TYR A 10 -37.95 15.81 6.04
CA TYR A 10 -36.87 15.17 5.31
C TYR A 10 -37.49 14.24 4.26
N LEU A 11 -37.46 14.67 2.99
CA LEU A 11 -37.61 13.75 1.88
C LEU A 11 -36.47 12.73 1.97
N GLY A 12 -36.84 11.51 2.36
CA GLY A 12 -35.93 10.40 2.56
C GLY A 12 -35.28 9.98 1.25
N LEU A 13 -34.00 10.28 1.10
CA LEU A 13 -33.10 9.50 0.27
C LEU A 13 -32.42 8.48 1.19
N SER A 14 -32.63 7.19 0.91
CA SER A 14 -32.06 6.11 1.69
C SER A 14 -30.53 6.16 1.67
N PRO A 15 -29.83 5.76 2.76
CA PRO A 15 -28.36 5.71 2.83
C PRO A 15 -27.70 4.78 1.78
N ARG A 16 -28.50 3.98 1.05
CA ARG A 16 -28.05 3.08 -0.02
C ARG A 16 -27.78 3.79 -1.35
N ILE A 17 -28.45 4.91 -1.64
CA ILE A 17 -28.33 5.58 -2.96
C ILE A 17 -27.25 6.68 -2.96
N SER A 18 -26.95 7.26 -1.80
CA SER A 18 -25.84 8.22 -1.63
C SER A 18 -24.44 7.56 -1.62
N ARG A 19 -24.36 6.22 -1.60
CA ARG A 19 -23.10 5.48 -1.75
C ARG A 19 -22.81 5.06 -3.19
N LEU A 20 -23.84 4.81 -3.99
CA LEU A 20 -23.71 4.48 -5.43
C LEU A 20 -23.37 5.69 -6.30
N SER A 21 -23.58 6.92 -5.80
CA SER A 21 -23.18 8.16 -6.47
C SER A 21 -21.76 8.64 -6.12
N ARG A 22 -21.05 7.92 -5.24
CA ARG A 22 -19.62 8.14 -4.95
C ARG A 22 -18.68 7.11 -5.61
N SER A 23 -19.22 6.13 -6.32
CA SER A 23 -18.44 5.07 -6.98
C SER A 23 -18.18 5.29 -8.48
N ASN A 24 -18.59 6.43 -9.06
CA ASN A 24 -18.29 6.79 -10.46
C ASN A 24 -17.39 8.02 -10.61
N SER A 25 -16.51 8.27 -9.65
CA SER A 25 -15.39 9.18 -9.88
C SER A 25 -14.15 8.63 -9.18
N CYS A 26 -13.20 8.14 -9.96
CA CYS A 26 -11.79 8.13 -9.60
C CYS A 26 -11.33 9.60 -9.41
N SER A 27 -11.77 10.25 -8.33
CA SER A 27 -11.12 11.46 -7.85
C SER A 27 -10.02 11.03 -6.90
N SER A 28 -8.85 10.72 -7.46
CA SER A 28 -7.64 10.72 -6.68
C SER A 28 -7.51 12.11 -6.06
N LYS A 29 -7.34 12.17 -4.74
CA LYS A 29 -6.71 13.33 -4.14
C LYS A 29 -5.34 13.42 -4.80
N LEU A 30 -5.18 14.37 -5.73
CA LEU A 30 -3.91 14.69 -6.36
C LEU A 30 -2.93 15.11 -5.27
N THR A 31 -2.22 14.15 -4.69
CA THR A 31 -1.01 14.41 -3.93
C THR A 31 0.05 14.88 -4.92
N PRO A 32 0.60 16.09 -4.77
CA PRO A 32 1.65 16.59 -5.64
C PRO A 32 2.97 15.91 -5.28
N ARG A 33 3.13 14.66 -5.72
CA ARG A 33 4.42 14.03 -5.98
C ARG A 33 4.38 13.35 -7.36
N THR A 34 3.76 14.00 -8.34
CA THR A 34 4.15 13.80 -9.72
C THR A 34 5.54 14.42 -9.87
N ARG A 35 6.61 13.61 -9.73
CA ARG A 35 7.84 13.90 -10.48
C ARG A 35 7.36 14.00 -11.93
N ILE A 36 7.37 15.20 -12.46
CA ILE A 36 6.98 15.46 -13.84
C ILE A 36 8.03 14.78 -14.69
N ILE A 37 7.68 13.62 -15.24
CA ILE A 37 8.59 12.79 -15.99
C ILE A 37 8.64 13.35 -17.40
N SER A 38 9.53 14.32 -17.62
CA SER A 38 9.80 14.86 -18.96
C SER A 38 10.53 13.85 -19.86
N ASP A 39 11.06 12.76 -19.29
CA ASP A 39 11.80 11.70 -19.99
C ASP A 39 11.23 10.28 -19.77
N SER A 40 9.99 10.12 -19.26
CA SER A 40 9.44 8.78 -19.03
C SER A 40 9.17 8.10 -20.37
N ASN A 41 9.67 6.88 -20.50
CA ASN A 41 9.17 5.92 -21.46
C ASN A 41 7.63 5.88 -21.42
N ALA A 42 6.98 5.87 -22.59
CA ALA A 42 5.52 5.80 -22.71
C ALA A 42 4.91 4.70 -21.86
N TRP A 43 5.55 3.52 -21.79
CA TRP A 43 5.10 2.42 -20.94
C TRP A 43 5.15 2.73 -19.45
N THR A 44 6.10 3.55 -18.99
CA THR A 44 6.15 4.00 -17.59
C THR A 44 4.94 4.87 -17.27
N ALA A 45 4.59 5.80 -18.15
CA ALA A 45 3.43 6.67 -17.98
C ALA A 45 2.10 5.89 -18.00
N LEU A 46 2.03 4.79 -18.76
CA LEU A 46 0.80 3.98 -18.87
C LEU A 46 0.65 2.93 -17.76
N LEU A 47 1.76 2.32 -17.30
CA LEU A 47 1.71 1.19 -16.36
C LEU A 47 1.83 1.61 -14.89
N VAL A 48 2.81 2.45 -14.56
CA VAL A 48 3.15 2.77 -13.17
C VAL A 48 2.00 3.45 -12.40
N PRO A 49 1.15 4.28 -13.02
CA PRO A 49 0.03 4.86 -12.29
C PRO A 49 -1.01 3.85 -11.80
N LEU A 50 -1.20 2.72 -12.47
CA LEU A 50 -2.21 1.70 -12.14
C LEU A 50 -3.67 2.22 -12.17
N MET A 51 -4.00 3.15 -13.09
CA MET A 51 -5.26 3.91 -13.06
C MET A 51 -6.32 3.48 -14.11
N ASN A 52 -5.98 2.64 -15.09
CA ASN A 52 -6.87 2.19 -16.16
C ASN A 52 -6.75 0.67 -16.36
N ASP A 53 -7.32 0.13 -17.44
CA ASP A 53 -7.28 -1.29 -17.81
C ASP A 53 -6.00 -1.71 -18.55
N ILE A 54 -5.09 -0.78 -18.91
CA ILE A 54 -3.83 -1.09 -19.60
C ILE A 54 -2.89 -1.95 -18.74
N PRO A 55 -2.67 -1.67 -17.44
CA PRO A 55 -1.90 -2.56 -16.57
C PRO A 55 -2.47 -3.98 -16.52
N GLU A 56 -3.79 -4.12 -16.35
CA GLU A 56 -4.42 -5.45 -16.34
C GLU A 56 -4.24 -6.18 -17.66
N ALA A 57 -4.50 -5.52 -18.79
CA ALA A 57 -4.30 -6.09 -20.11
C ALA A 57 -2.85 -6.53 -20.30
N THR A 58 -1.89 -5.70 -19.88
CA THR A 58 -0.46 -6.03 -19.94
C THR A 58 -0.13 -7.28 -19.12
N PHE A 59 -0.68 -7.39 -17.91
CA PHE A 59 -0.48 -8.57 -17.06
C PHE A 59 -1.14 -9.81 -17.66
N LYS A 60 -2.34 -9.71 -18.21
CA LYS A 60 -3.02 -10.82 -18.91
C LYS A 60 -2.25 -11.30 -20.15
N THR A 61 -1.65 -10.39 -20.91
CA THR A 61 -0.81 -10.74 -22.05
C THR A 61 0.47 -11.43 -21.62
N MET A 62 1.07 -11.01 -20.50
CA MET A 62 2.36 -11.55 -20.04
C MET A 62 2.26 -12.77 -19.13
N ILE A 63 1.13 -12.97 -18.46
CA ILE A 63 0.95 -14.00 -17.45
C ILE A 63 -0.32 -14.76 -17.76
N HIS A 64 -0.16 -16.04 -18.08
CA HIS A 64 -1.26 -16.95 -18.32
C HIS A 64 -0.87 -18.37 -17.90
N ILE A 65 -1.81 -19.14 -17.36
CA ILE A 65 -1.53 -20.49 -16.86
C ILE A 65 -0.89 -21.41 -17.90
N SER A 66 -1.26 -21.26 -19.18
CA SER A 66 -0.70 -22.06 -20.28
C SER A 66 0.77 -21.78 -20.60
N MET A 67 1.36 -20.69 -20.08
CA MET A 67 2.78 -20.37 -20.31
C MET A 67 3.75 -21.22 -19.50
N GLY A 68 3.26 -21.94 -18.48
CA GLY A 68 4.07 -22.75 -17.58
C GLY A 68 4.75 -21.96 -16.46
N VAL A 69 5.15 -22.68 -15.41
CA VAL A 69 5.67 -22.11 -14.16
C VAL A 69 6.95 -21.29 -14.38
N GLU A 70 7.90 -21.79 -15.16
CA GLU A 70 9.18 -21.10 -15.40
C GLU A 70 8.99 -19.75 -16.11
N THR A 71 8.16 -19.72 -17.16
CA THR A 71 7.86 -18.50 -17.92
C THR A 71 7.09 -17.50 -17.05
N ASN A 72 6.08 -17.95 -16.31
CA ASN A 72 5.30 -17.10 -15.42
C ASN A 72 6.15 -16.55 -14.28
N MET A 73 7.07 -17.33 -13.72
CA MET A 73 8.03 -16.89 -12.71
C MET A 73 8.94 -15.78 -13.27
N SER A 74 9.52 -15.99 -14.45
CA SER A 74 10.38 -15.00 -15.11
C SER A 74 9.65 -13.70 -15.44
N ASN A 75 8.45 -13.79 -16.04
CA ASN A 75 7.64 -12.63 -16.37
C ASN A 75 7.17 -11.89 -15.11
N SER A 76 6.78 -12.60 -14.06
CA SER A 76 6.38 -11.99 -12.78
C SER A 76 7.57 -11.25 -12.16
N GLN A 77 8.76 -11.85 -12.14
CA GLN A 77 9.97 -11.20 -11.64
C GLN A 77 10.30 -9.91 -12.39
N LEU A 78 10.13 -9.89 -13.73
CA LEU A 78 10.32 -8.70 -14.55
C LEU A 78 9.32 -7.60 -14.16
N ILE A 79 8.03 -7.94 -14.04
CA ILE A 79 6.98 -6.98 -13.66
C ILE A 79 7.25 -6.42 -12.26
N PHE A 80 7.47 -7.27 -11.27
CA PHE A 80 7.76 -6.82 -9.89
C PHE A 80 9.02 -5.96 -9.83
N SER A 81 10.10 -6.36 -10.51
CA SER A 81 11.34 -5.56 -10.56
C SER A 81 11.12 -4.20 -11.21
N TYR A 82 10.29 -4.12 -12.25
CA TYR A 82 9.96 -2.86 -12.92
C TYR A 82 9.20 -1.89 -12.01
N PHE A 83 8.26 -2.39 -11.20
CA PHE A 83 7.57 -1.56 -10.22
C PHE A 83 8.46 -1.18 -9.03
N VAL A 84 9.43 -2.02 -8.67
CA VAL A 84 10.44 -1.70 -7.66
C VAL A 84 11.36 -0.57 -8.11
N GLU A 85 11.85 -0.60 -9.35
CA GLU A 85 12.68 0.48 -9.92
C GLU A 85 11.93 1.82 -9.96
N ASN A 86 10.61 1.78 -10.05
CA ASN A 86 9.73 2.96 -10.04
C ASN A 86 9.20 3.31 -8.63
N GLU A 87 9.68 2.67 -7.56
CA GLU A 87 9.26 2.91 -6.16
C GLU A 87 7.74 2.69 -5.92
N ARG A 88 7.13 1.73 -6.63
CA ARG A 88 5.66 1.51 -6.66
C ARG A 88 5.25 0.06 -6.42
N LEU A 89 6.08 -0.72 -5.73
CA LEU A 89 5.81 -2.13 -5.43
C LEU A 89 4.56 -2.30 -4.55
N ALA A 90 4.41 -1.46 -3.52
CA ALA A 90 3.29 -1.50 -2.60
C ALA A 90 1.95 -1.28 -3.35
N GLU A 91 1.90 -0.32 -4.27
CA GLU A 91 0.72 -0.06 -5.09
C GLU A 91 0.44 -1.19 -6.07
N LEU A 92 1.47 -1.85 -6.61
CA LEU A 92 1.29 -3.01 -7.47
C LEU A 92 0.61 -4.15 -6.71
N ILE A 93 1.09 -4.47 -5.50
CA ILE A 93 0.49 -5.53 -4.68
C ILE A 93 -0.96 -5.17 -4.32
N GLU A 94 -1.21 -3.94 -3.85
CA GLU A 94 -2.57 -3.45 -3.56
C GLU A 94 -3.48 -3.58 -4.79
N TYR A 95 -2.98 -3.18 -5.97
CA TYR A 95 -3.71 -3.28 -7.23
C TYR A 95 -4.04 -4.73 -7.60
N ILE A 96 -3.07 -5.65 -7.56
CA ILE A 96 -3.25 -7.06 -7.92
C ILE A 96 -4.32 -7.70 -7.02
N VAL A 97 -4.20 -7.52 -5.70
CA VAL A 97 -5.16 -8.07 -4.74
C VAL A 97 -6.55 -7.51 -4.99
N LYS A 98 -6.65 -6.19 -5.17
CA LYS A 98 -7.95 -5.52 -5.41
C LYS A 98 -8.61 -6.00 -6.69
N ARG A 99 -7.86 -6.14 -7.79
CA ARG A 99 -8.40 -6.63 -9.06
C ARG A 99 -8.81 -8.09 -8.98
N GLU A 100 -8.06 -8.94 -8.28
CA GLU A 100 -8.44 -10.35 -8.06
C GLU A 100 -9.75 -10.46 -7.28
N VAL A 101 -9.91 -9.68 -6.22
CA VAL A 101 -11.14 -9.66 -5.42
C VAL A 101 -12.33 -9.12 -6.21
N ILE A 102 -12.16 -8.04 -6.98
CA ILE A 102 -13.22 -7.46 -7.80
C ILE A 102 -13.65 -8.45 -8.90
N SER A 103 -12.70 -9.12 -9.55
CA SER A 103 -12.98 -10.03 -10.67
C SER A 103 -13.76 -11.27 -10.24
N ASN A 104 -13.60 -11.70 -8.97
CA ASN A 104 -14.23 -12.91 -8.42
C ASN A 104 -15.23 -12.58 -7.30
N ILE A 105 -15.76 -11.36 -7.25
CA ILE A 105 -16.64 -10.93 -6.15
C ILE A 105 -17.96 -11.71 -6.10
N GLU A 106 -18.43 -12.19 -7.25
CA GLU A 106 -19.65 -13.00 -7.38
C GLU A 106 -19.45 -14.43 -6.85
N GLU A 107 -18.23 -14.97 -6.98
CA GLU A 107 -17.85 -16.31 -6.55
C GLU A 107 -16.64 -16.24 -5.62
N ILE A 108 -16.89 -15.86 -4.35
CA ILE A 108 -15.87 -15.60 -3.32
C ILE A 108 -14.86 -16.75 -3.15
N LEU A 109 -15.27 -17.99 -3.44
CA LEU A 109 -14.42 -19.18 -3.35
C LEU A 109 -13.33 -19.21 -4.43
N LEU A 110 -13.49 -18.48 -5.55
CA LEU A 110 -12.53 -18.40 -6.64
C LEU A 110 -11.44 -17.34 -6.45
N ILE A 111 -11.55 -16.48 -5.42
CA ILE A 111 -10.53 -15.46 -5.13
C ILE A 111 -9.23 -16.19 -4.77
N PHE A 112 -8.19 -16.03 -5.62
CA PHE A 112 -6.92 -16.77 -5.54
C PHE A 112 -7.04 -18.30 -5.72
N ASP A 113 -8.09 -18.76 -6.42
CA ASP A 113 -8.24 -20.14 -6.94
C ASP A 113 -8.67 -20.18 -8.42
N SER A 114 -8.89 -19.01 -9.01
CA SER A 114 -9.41 -18.83 -10.37
C SER A 114 -8.36 -19.11 -11.47
N ASN A 115 -7.08 -19.26 -11.12
CA ASN A 115 -5.96 -19.26 -12.07
C ASN A 115 -5.91 -18.01 -12.95
N SER A 116 -6.41 -16.88 -12.45
CA SER A 116 -6.27 -15.59 -13.12
C SER A 116 -4.80 -15.18 -13.25
N CYS A 117 -4.51 -14.20 -14.10
CA CYS A 117 -3.17 -13.62 -14.16
C CYS A 117 -2.71 -13.05 -12.80
N PHE A 118 -3.63 -12.53 -11.99
CA PHE A 118 -3.34 -11.95 -10.69
C PHE A 118 -3.01 -13.02 -9.66
N ASP A 119 -3.78 -14.10 -9.65
CA ASP A 119 -3.52 -15.29 -8.83
C ASP A 119 -2.14 -15.87 -9.14
N VAL A 120 -1.88 -16.15 -10.42
CA VAL A 120 -0.58 -16.68 -10.87
C VAL A 120 0.56 -15.74 -10.49
N MET A 121 0.42 -14.43 -10.70
CA MET A 121 1.44 -13.44 -10.31
C MET A 121 1.74 -13.49 -8.80
N MET A 122 0.72 -13.56 -7.95
CA MET A 122 0.91 -13.60 -6.50
C MET A 122 1.47 -14.95 -6.03
N GLN A 123 1.09 -16.05 -6.67
CA GLN A 123 1.71 -17.35 -6.42
C GLN A 123 3.21 -17.30 -6.76
N MET A 124 3.60 -16.78 -7.93
CA MET A 124 5.01 -16.64 -8.30
C MET A 124 5.77 -15.71 -7.34
N PHE A 125 5.16 -14.61 -6.92
CA PHE A 125 5.71 -13.72 -5.90
C PHE A 125 5.95 -14.47 -4.58
N ALA A 126 4.95 -15.20 -4.07
CA ALA A 126 5.06 -15.93 -2.82
C ALA A 126 6.09 -17.06 -2.92
N MET A 127 6.09 -17.83 -4.00
CA MET A 127 7.06 -18.88 -4.25
C MET A 127 8.49 -18.33 -4.28
N LYS A 128 8.71 -17.10 -4.77
CA LYS A 128 10.03 -16.48 -4.81
C LYS A 128 10.44 -15.84 -3.48
N GLU A 129 9.53 -15.10 -2.86
CA GLU A 129 9.77 -14.33 -1.64
C GLU A 129 9.88 -15.22 -0.39
N MET A 130 9.10 -16.31 -0.36
CA MET A 130 8.97 -17.20 0.79
C MET A 130 9.44 -18.63 0.50
N ASP A 131 10.27 -18.85 -0.53
CA ASP A 131 10.63 -20.19 -1.01
C ASP A 131 11.21 -21.07 0.10
N THR A 132 12.25 -20.57 0.78
CA THR A 132 12.93 -21.30 1.87
C THR A 132 11.98 -21.62 3.01
N PHE A 133 11.04 -20.73 3.33
CA PHE A 133 10.02 -20.99 4.33
C PHE A 133 9.12 -22.15 3.90
N PHE A 134 8.58 -22.10 2.68
CA PHE A 134 7.72 -23.16 2.17
C PHE A 134 8.45 -24.51 2.04
N GLU A 135 9.70 -24.51 1.56
CA GLU A 135 10.53 -25.71 1.49
C GLU A 135 10.74 -26.36 2.87
N ASN A 136 11.06 -25.56 3.90
CA ASN A 136 11.25 -26.07 5.26
C ASN A 136 9.98 -26.76 5.81
N VAL A 137 8.81 -26.17 5.56
CA VAL A 137 7.54 -26.76 5.96
C VAL A 137 7.28 -28.07 5.20
N VAL A 138 7.50 -28.09 3.88
CA VAL A 138 7.32 -29.28 3.03
C VAL A 138 8.30 -30.39 3.42
N LEU A 139 9.53 -30.08 3.78
CA LEU A 139 10.51 -31.03 4.31
C LEU A 139 10.01 -31.66 5.63
N SER A 140 9.45 -30.86 6.54
CA SER A 140 8.85 -31.34 7.80
C SER A 140 7.67 -32.30 7.56
N ILE A 141 6.84 -32.00 6.55
CA ILE A 141 5.73 -32.87 6.13
C ILE A 141 6.26 -34.16 5.51
N THR A 142 7.20 -34.06 4.57
CA THR A 142 7.82 -35.19 3.87
C THR A 142 8.45 -36.18 4.85
N GLN A 143 9.21 -35.69 5.83
CA GLN A 143 9.78 -36.54 6.89
C GLN A 143 8.70 -37.30 7.69
N LYS A 144 7.53 -36.68 7.91
CA LYS A 144 6.42 -37.32 8.60
C LYS A 144 5.70 -38.32 7.70
N VAL A 145 5.55 -38.04 6.41
CA VAL A 145 5.00 -38.96 5.42
C VAL A 145 5.82 -40.25 5.37
N HIS A 146 7.14 -40.15 5.23
CA HIS A 146 8.05 -41.31 5.23
C HIS A 146 7.94 -42.16 6.50
N LYS A 147 7.72 -41.54 7.66
CA LYS A 147 7.55 -42.24 8.95
C LYS A 147 6.15 -42.83 9.15
N SER A 148 5.11 -42.25 8.54
CA SER A 148 3.72 -42.50 8.95
C SER A 148 3.03 -43.64 8.21
N LYS A 149 3.58 -44.10 7.06
CA LYS A 149 3.04 -45.13 6.13
C LYS A 149 1.58 -45.47 6.42
N TYR A 150 0.66 -44.69 5.84
CA TYR A 150 -0.77 -44.87 6.10
C TYR A 150 -1.18 -46.23 5.56
N LYS A 151 -1.72 -47.09 6.42
CA LYS A 151 -2.30 -48.37 6.02
C LYS A 151 -3.77 -48.12 5.70
N PHE A 152 -4.14 -48.31 4.45
CA PHE A 152 -5.53 -48.26 4.00
C PHE A 152 -6.17 -49.62 4.32
N SER A 153 -6.81 -49.71 5.48
CA SER A 153 -7.57 -50.88 5.92
C SER A 153 -8.98 -50.47 6.29
N ASN A 154 -9.96 -51.36 6.06
CA ASN A 154 -11.38 -51.15 6.37
C ASN A 154 -11.73 -51.35 7.85
N ASP A 155 -10.75 -51.34 8.76
CA ASP A 155 -10.98 -51.46 10.20
C ASP A 155 -11.16 -50.08 10.84
N ASP A 156 -12.29 -49.83 11.51
CA ASP A 156 -12.65 -48.55 12.13
C ASP A 156 -11.56 -48.01 13.08
N LYS A 157 -10.87 -48.89 13.81
CA LYS A 157 -9.76 -48.48 14.71
C LYS A 157 -8.58 -47.94 13.91
N SER A 158 -8.27 -48.58 12.78
CA SER A 158 -7.21 -48.17 11.87
C SER A 158 -7.53 -46.85 11.16
N ILE A 159 -8.79 -46.68 10.73
CA ILE A 159 -9.30 -45.46 10.09
C ILE A 159 -9.20 -44.27 11.07
N THR A 160 -9.70 -44.45 12.30
CA THR A 160 -9.62 -43.41 13.34
C THR A 160 -8.18 -43.00 13.65
N LYS A 161 -7.25 -43.96 13.68
CA LYS A 161 -5.82 -43.68 13.89
C LYS A 161 -5.21 -42.88 12.74
N ASN A 162 -5.58 -43.19 11.50
CA ASN A 162 -5.13 -42.46 10.31
C ASN A 162 -5.70 -41.04 10.26
N ILE A 163 -6.99 -40.86 10.58
CA ILE A 163 -7.62 -39.54 10.67
C ILE A 163 -6.88 -38.66 11.69
N LYS A 164 -6.57 -39.19 12.89
CA LYS A 164 -5.79 -38.46 13.90
C LYS A 164 -4.39 -38.04 13.39
N LYS A 165 -3.75 -38.85 12.56
CA LYS A 165 -2.46 -38.48 11.93
C LYS A 165 -2.65 -37.34 10.90
N LEU A 166 -3.69 -37.40 10.07
CA LEU A 166 -4.00 -36.34 9.09
C LEU A 166 -4.28 -35.00 9.77
N ILE A 167 -5.10 -35.00 10.82
CA ILE A 167 -5.38 -33.80 11.63
C ILE A 167 -4.09 -33.25 12.24
N LYS A 168 -3.23 -34.13 12.78
CA LYS A 168 -1.93 -33.70 13.31
C LYS A 168 -1.07 -33.02 12.25
N LEU A 169 -1.06 -33.53 11.00
CA LEU A 169 -0.37 -32.89 9.88
C LEU A 169 -0.95 -31.52 9.55
N LEU A 170 -2.27 -31.40 9.43
CA LEU A 170 -2.92 -30.12 9.17
C LEU A 170 -2.59 -29.10 10.27
N ARG A 171 -2.66 -29.49 11.55
CA ARG A 171 -2.28 -28.64 12.69
C ARG A 171 -0.82 -28.16 12.61
N ILE A 172 0.10 -28.95 12.06
CA ILE A 172 1.49 -28.52 11.85
C ILE A 172 1.55 -27.42 10.79
N ILE A 173 0.86 -27.60 9.66
CA ILE A 173 0.80 -26.61 8.58
C ILE A 173 0.20 -25.30 9.12
N ILE A 174 -0.94 -25.38 9.80
CA ILE A 174 -1.62 -24.22 10.38
C ILE A 174 -0.71 -23.50 11.39
N LYS A 175 0.01 -24.24 12.24
CA LYS A 175 0.95 -23.63 13.19
C LYS A 175 2.06 -22.84 12.48
N GLU A 176 2.61 -23.37 11.38
CA GLU A 176 3.61 -22.67 10.57
C GLU A 176 3.00 -21.43 9.88
N ILE A 177 1.76 -21.50 9.41
CA ILE A 177 1.04 -20.34 8.84
C ILE A 177 0.80 -19.24 9.89
N THR A 178 0.45 -19.61 11.12
CA THR A 178 0.14 -18.62 12.19
C THR A 178 1.36 -17.87 12.73
N ASP A 179 2.57 -18.33 12.40
CA ASP A 179 3.83 -17.75 12.86
C ASP A 179 4.31 -16.64 11.93
N LEU A 180 3.67 -15.48 12.06
CA LEU A 180 3.98 -14.27 11.28
C LEU A 180 5.43 -13.78 11.45
N SER A 181 6.17 -14.25 12.46
CA SER A 181 7.58 -13.86 12.65
C SER A 181 8.48 -14.35 11.51
N LYS A 182 8.09 -15.43 10.84
CA LYS A 182 8.84 -16.04 9.73
C LYS A 182 8.62 -15.34 8.39
N TYR A 183 7.68 -14.39 8.33
CA TYR A 183 7.28 -13.77 7.08
C TYR A 183 8.12 -12.54 6.80
N THR A 184 8.55 -12.40 5.55
CA THR A 184 9.26 -11.20 5.11
C THR A 184 8.35 -9.97 5.14
N PRO A 185 8.91 -8.74 5.21
CA PRO A 185 8.12 -7.51 5.18
C PRO A 185 7.21 -7.40 3.96
N ALA A 186 7.71 -7.70 2.76
CA ALA A 186 6.92 -7.64 1.53
C ALA A 186 5.77 -8.66 1.53
N PHE A 187 6.01 -9.88 2.03
CA PHE A 187 4.94 -10.88 2.14
C PHE A 187 3.91 -10.51 3.22
N LYS A 188 4.34 -9.91 4.34
CA LYS A 188 3.43 -9.35 5.36
C LYS A 188 2.54 -8.26 4.78
N TYR A 189 3.08 -7.37 3.97
CA TYR A 189 2.31 -6.32 3.30
C TYR A 189 1.25 -6.93 2.37
N PHE A 190 1.61 -7.93 1.57
CA PHE A 190 0.66 -8.65 0.71
C PHE A 190 -0.49 -9.29 1.50
N ILE A 191 -0.20 -10.10 2.52
CA ILE A 191 -1.27 -10.76 3.29
C ILE A 191 -2.11 -9.75 4.08
N HIS A 192 -1.51 -8.63 4.51
CA HIS A 192 -2.24 -7.52 5.11
C HIS A 192 -3.24 -6.92 4.13
N GLU A 193 -2.82 -6.58 2.92
CA GLU A 193 -3.72 -6.05 1.88
C GLU A 193 -4.79 -7.07 1.47
N LEU A 194 -4.46 -8.36 1.36
CA LEU A 194 -5.44 -9.42 1.11
C LEU A 194 -6.55 -9.44 2.17
N VAL A 195 -6.18 -9.48 3.44
CA VAL A 195 -7.16 -9.54 4.54
C VAL A 195 -7.89 -8.20 4.67
N LYS A 196 -7.20 -7.06 4.54
CA LYS A 196 -7.81 -5.72 4.60
C LYS A 196 -8.84 -5.52 3.49
N ILE A 197 -8.53 -5.86 2.24
CA ILE A 197 -9.44 -5.67 1.11
C ILE A 197 -10.67 -6.58 1.24
N THR A 198 -10.48 -7.84 1.64
CA THR A 198 -11.59 -8.81 1.81
C THR A 198 -12.42 -8.61 3.09
N PHE A 199 -11.95 -7.78 4.02
CA PHE A 199 -12.64 -7.51 5.28
C PHE A 199 -13.27 -6.11 5.34
N TYR A 200 -12.54 -5.07 4.91
CA TYR A 200 -12.97 -3.67 4.99
C TYR A 200 -13.50 -3.12 3.67
N ASP A 201 -12.77 -3.28 2.58
CA ASP A 201 -13.14 -2.68 1.28
C ASP A 201 -14.32 -3.41 0.64
N TYR A 202 -14.26 -4.74 0.69
CA TYR A 202 -15.31 -5.65 0.24
C TYR A 202 -15.59 -6.63 1.38
N PRO A 203 -16.58 -6.38 2.27
CA PRO A 203 -16.82 -7.21 3.45
C PRO A 203 -17.46 -8.55 3.05
N LEU A 204 -16.62 -9.47 2.59
CA LEU A 204 -17.01 -10.78 2.09
C LEU A 204 -17.16 -11.74 3.26
N GLN A 205 -18.41 -11.96 3.70
CA GLN A 205 -18.71 -12.93 4.76
C GLN A 205 -18.17 -14.31 4.39
N HIS A 206 -17.54 -14.99 5.35
CA HIS A 206 -16.96 -16.32 5.16
C HIS A 206 -15.89 -16.41 4.06
N CYS A 207 -15.24 -15.30 3.69
CA CYS A 207 -14.15 -15.32 2.73
C CYS A 207 -12.96 -16.13 3.23
N ARG A 208 -12.52 -17.08 2.40
CA ARG A 208 -11.39 -17.98 2.68
C ARG A 208 -10.18 -17.74 1.78
N ALA A 209 -10.11 -16.58 1.12
CA ALA A 209 -9.06 -16.28 0.15
C ALA A 209 -7.64 -16.43 0.73
N PHE A 210 -7.43 -16.03 1.99
CA PHE A 210 -6.14 -16.21 2.67
C PHE A 210 -5.79 -17.70 2.87
N GLU A 211 -6.75 -18.50 3.32
CA GLU A 211 -6.60 -19.94 3.52
C GLU A 211 -6.39 -20.69 2.20
N VAL A 212 -7.16 -20.31 1.18
CA VAL A 212 -7.07 -20.84 -0.18
C VAL A 212 -5.70 -20.54 -0.77
N PHE A 213 -5.24 -19.29 -0.71
CA PHE A 213 -3.93 -18.90 -1.22
C PHE A 213 -2.79 -19.64 -0.51
N MET A 214 -2.76 -19.60 0.84
CA MET A 214 -1.69 -20.27 1.61
C MET A 214 -1.75 -21.80 1.45
N GLY A 215 -2.93 -22.38 1.57
CA GLY A 215 -3.15 -23.82 1.46
C GLY A 215 -2.88 -24.35 0.05
N GLY A 216 -3.21 -23.57 -0.98
CA GLY A 216 -2.92 -23.86 -2.38
C GLY A 216 -1.42 -24.02 -2.65
N ILE A 217 -0.59 -23.08 -2.16
CA ILE A 217 0.88 -23.16 -2.29
C ILE A 217 1.43 -24.42 -1.61
N TYR A 218 0.97 -24.74 -0.40
CA TYR A 218 1.39 -25.97 0.28
C TYR A 218 0.94 -27.21 -0.47
N LEU A 219 -0.30 -27.23 -0.95
CA LEU A 219 -0.86 -28.34 -1.71
C LEU A 219 -0.04 -28.62 -2.97
N GLU A 220 0.34 -27.58 -3.71
CA GLU A 220 1.19 -27.69 -4.90
C GLU A 220 2.57 -28.28 -4.55
N LYS A 221 3.26 -27.72 -3.55
CA LYS A 221 4.58 -28.23 -3.15
C LYS A 221 4.52 -29.65 -2.56
N ILE A 222 3.46 -30.02 -1.84
CA ILE A 222 3.28 -31.39 -1.32
C ILE A 222 3.10 -32.39 -2.47
N ARG A 223 2.36 -32.03 -3.53
CA ARG A 223 2.17 -32.88 -4.70
C ARG A 223 3.47 -33.16 -5.47
N LEU A 224 4.44 -32.25 -5.37
CA LEU A 224 5.77 -32.39 -6.00
C LEU A 224 6.75 -33.25 -5.19
N VAL A 225 6.40 -33.71 -3.99
CA VAL A 225 7.28 -34.54 -3.15
C VAL A 225 7.57 -35.88 -3.86
N PRO A 226 8.85 -36.24 -4.08
CA PRO A 226 9.20 -37.48 -4.77
C PRO A 226 8.86 -38.70 -3.91
N SER A 227 8.00 -39.57 -4.42
CA SER A 227 7.62 -40.83 -3.76
C SER A 227 8.57 -41.96 -4.16
N LYS A 228 9.08 -42.74 -3.19
CA LYS A 228 9.92 -43.92 -3.44
C LYS A 228 9.12 -45.23 -3.47
N SER A 229 7.88 -45.20 -2.99
CA SER A 229 6.99 -46.37 -2.95
C SER A 229 5.54 -46.01 -3.28
N THR A 230 4.76 -47.01 -3.71
CA THR A 230 3.32 -46.86 -3.97
C THR A 230 2.54 -46.41 -2.74
N THR A 231 2.90 -46.90 -1.56
CA THR A 231 2.28 -46.50 -0.28
C THR A 231 2.56 -45.04 0.08
N GLU A 232 3.76 -44.53 -0.22
CA GLU A 232 4.09 -43.12 -0.04
C GLU A 232 3.30 -42.24 -1.00
N LYS A 233 3.19 -42.65 -2.27
CA LYS A 233 2.39 -41.94 -3.26
C LYS A 233 0.92 -41.82 -2.82
N GLN A 234 0.30 -42.93 -2.44
CA GLN A 234 -1.08 -42.95 -1.92
C GLN A 234 -1.23 -42.10 -0.65
N THR A 235 -0.21 -42.08 0.22
CA THR A 235 -0.21 -41.22 1.41
C THR A 235 -0.23 -39.74 1.03
N ILE A 236 0.62 -39.33 0.07
CA ILE A 236 0.68 -37.95 -0.41
C ILE A 236 -0.65 -37.54 -1.06
N GLU A 237 -1.25 -38.42 -1.87
CA GLU A 237 -2.56 -38.19 -2.49
C GLU A 237 -3.65 -37.97 -1.44
N VAL A 238 -3.70 -38.78 -0.38
CA VAL A 238 -4.70 -38.65 0.68
C VAL A 238 -4.48 -37.40 1.52
N ILE A 239 -3.24 -37.03 1.83
CA ILE A 239 -2.93 -35.76 2.50
C ILE A 239 -3.35 -34.58 1.61
N SER A 240 -3.03 -34.64 0.33
CA SER A 240 -3.40 -33.61 -0.65
C SER A 240 -4.91 -33.45 -0.73
N LEU A 241 -5.66 -34.54 -0.80
CA LEU A 241 -7.12 -34.53 -0.80
C LEU A 241 -7.69 -34.00 0.52
N PHE A 242 -7.06 -34.31 1.65
CA PHE A 242 -7.49 -33.82 2.96
C PHE A 242 -7.28 -32.31 3.10
N ILE A 243 -6.16 -31.78 2.62
CA ILE A 243 -5.88 -30.34 2.58
C ILE A 243 -6.81 -29.64 1.58
N ASP A 244 -7.00 -30.20 0.38
CA ASP A 244 -7.92 -29.70 -0.64
C ASP A 244 -9.34 -29.56 -0.08
N ASN A 245 -9.85 -30.58 0.60
CA ASN A 245 -11.18 -30.49 1.23
C ASN A 245 -11.23 -29.49 2.39
N TYR A 246 -10.12 -29.24 3.07
CA TYR A 246 -10.07 -28.19 4.07
C TYR A 246 -10.16 -26.81 3.42
N ILE A 247 -9.47 -26.51 2.31
CA ILE A 247 -9.52 -25.19 1.64
C ILE A 247 -10.78 -25.01 0.78
N HIS A 248 -11.26 -26.09 0.17
CA HIS A 248 -12.47 -26.18 -0.67
C HIS A 248 -13.47 -27.16 -0.03
N PRO A 249 -14.29 -26.70 0.93
CA PRO A 249 -15.23 -27.58 1.62
C PRO A 249 -16.26 -28.11 0.64
N LYS A 250 -16.12 -29.38 0.24
CA LYS A 250 -17.14 -30.10 -0.52
C LYS A 250 -18.26 -30.50 0.44
N GLN A 251 -19.48 -30.68 -0.07
CA GLN A 251 -20.60 -31.25 0.68
C GLN A 251 -20.31 -32.73 0.98
N THR A 252 -19.39 -32.99 1.89
CA THR A 252 -18.97 -34.33 2.29
C THR A 252 -19.19 -34.47 3.78
N GLU A 253 -19.92 -35.51 4.18
CA GLU A 253 -20.13 -35.82 5.59
C GLU A 253 -18.82 -36.32 6.20
N TRP A 254 -18.18 -35.47 6.99
CA TRP A 254 -16.97 -35.82 7.70
C TRP A 254 -17.32 -36.46 9.04
N SER A 255 -16.41 -37.28 9.60
CA SER A 255 -16.57 -37.73 10.97
C SER A 255 -16.62 -36.53 11.93
N GLN A 256 -17.40 -36.61 13.01
CA GLN A 256 -17.50 -35.57 14.05
C GLN A 256 -16.14 -35.07 14.56
N LEU A 257 -15.13 -35.95 14.57
CA LEU A 257 -13.77 -35.61 14.99
C LEU A 257 -13.07 -34.66 14.01
N ILE A 258 -13.30 -34.81 12.69
CA ILE A 258 -12.76 -33.90 11.66
C ILE A 258 -13.53 -32.58 11.68
N GLU A 259 -14.86 -32.63 11.80
CA GLU A 259 -15.70 -31.43 11.85
C GLU A 259 -15.32 -30.52 13.02
N LYS A 260 -15.12 -31.11 14.21
CA LYS A 260 -14.66 -30.38 15.39
C LYS A 260 -13.30 -29.71 15.15
N GLU A 261 -12.34 -30.45 14.60
CA GLU A 261 -10.99 -29.93 14.36
C GLU A 261 -10.96 -28.86 13.28
N PHE A 262 -11.77 -28.98 12.22
CA PHE A 262 -11.92 -27.93 11.22
C PHE A 262 -12.53 -26.66 11.81
N LYS A 263 -13.52 -26.81 12.71
CA LYS A 263 -14.09 -25.67 13.42
C LYS A 263 -13.04 -24.95 14.29
N ASP A 264 -12.25 -25.71 15.05
CA ASP A 264 -11.20 -25.16 15.90
C ASP A 264 -10.11 -24.45 15.07
N ILE A 265 -9.68 -25.07 13.96
CA ILE A 265 -8.71 -24.47 13.02
C ILE A 265 -9.26 -23.19 12.39
N ASN A 266 -10.52 -23.17 11.96
CA ASN A 266 -11.13 -21.98 11.37
C ASN A 266 -11.16 -20.82 12.39
N GLN A 267 -11.42 -21.08 13.67
CA GLN A 267 -11.32 -20.06 14.72
C GLN A 267 -9.90 -19.52 14.90
N GLU A 268 -8.88 -20.38 14.82
CA GLU A 268 -7.48 -19.96 14.85
C GLU A 268 -7.12 -19.08 13.63
N MET A 269 -7.63 -19.42 12.44
CA MET A 269 -7.43 -18.64 11.22
C MET A 269 -8.15 -17.29 11.28
N ASP A 270 -9.37 -17.24 11.82
CA ASP A 270 -10.09 -15.98 12.05
C ASP A 270 -9.32 -15.07 13.02
N TYR A 271 -8.78 -15.64 14.10
CA TYR A 271 -7.91 -14.90 15.02
C TYR A 271 -6.62 -14.41 14.35
N LEU A 272 -6.03 -15.23 13.48
CA LEU A 272 -4.86 -14.85 12.70
C LEU A 272 -5.17 -13.68 11.75
N LYS A 273 -6.30 -13.71 11.03
CA LYS A 273 -6.74 -12.60 10.16
C LYS A 273 -6.87 -11.31 10.96
N GLN A 274 -7.45 -11.35 12.16
CA GLN A 274 -7.51 -10.19 13.06
C GLN A 274 -6.11 -9.70 13.48
N ARG A 275 -5.17 -10.61 13.74
CA ARG A 275 -3.77 -10.23 14.02
C ARG A 275 -3.08 -9.60 12.80
N ILE A 276 -3.34 -10.12 11.61
CA ILE A 276 -2.82 -9.59 10.34
C ILE A 276 -3.30 -8.16 10.14
N LEU A 277 -4.60 -7.87 10.34
CA LEU A 277 -5.16 -6.52 10.24
C LEU A 277 -4.54 -5.52 11.23
N ASN A 278 -3.97 -5.99 12.33
CA ASN A 278 -3.31 -5.17 13.33
C ASN A 278 -1.78 -5.04 13.09
N LEU A 279 -1.25 -5.62 12.01
CA LEU A 279 0.16 -5.42 11.65
C LEU A 279 0.36 -3.97 11.22
N GLN A 280 1.39 -3.32 11.77
CA GLN A 280 1.89 -2.06 11.23
C GLN A 280 2.72 -2.38 9.98
N THR A 281 2.09 -2.34 8.82
CA THR A 281 2.78 -2.47 7.52
C THR A 281 2.74 -1.12 6.82
N GLU A 282 3.87 -0.44 6.75
CA GLU A 282 4.00 0.78 5.95
C GLU A 282 4.32 0.43 4.50
N LYS A 283 3.97 1.33 3.56
CA LYS A 283 4.24 1.10 2.13
C LYS A 283 5.75 1.04 1.86
N GLU A 284 6.48 1.81 2.63
CA GLU A 284 7.94 1.96 2.62
C GLU A 284 8.66 0.67 3.02
N ASP A 285 8.04 -0.17 3.86
CA ASP A 285 8.59 -1.45 4.30
C ASP A 285 8.44 -2.56 3.25
N CYS A 286 7.61 -2.33 2.23
CA CYS A 286 7.36 -3.29 1.16
C CYS A 286 8.55 -3.33 0.19
N VAL A 287 9.60 -4.07 0.56
CA VAL A 287 10.84 -4.20 -0.22
C VAL A 287 11.18 -5.66 -0.47
N ILE A 288 11.43 -6.01 -1.74
CA ILE A 288 11.95 -7.33 -2.15
C ILE A 288 13.46 -7.30 -2.40
N GLN A 289 14.12 -8.44 -2.17
CA GLN A 289 15.56 -8.60 -2.33
C GLN A 289 15.97 -9.19 -3.70
N TRP A 290 15.08 -9.92 -4.38
CA TRP A 290 15.39 -10.68 -5.60
C TRP A 290 15.23 -9.87 -6.91
N LYS A 291 15.69 -8.63 -6.94
CA LYS A 291 15.53 -7.74 -8.12
C LYS A 291 16.31 -8.26 -9.33
N ILE A 292 15.68 -8.22 -10.50
CA ILE A 292 16.33 -8.54 -11.78
C ILE A 292 16.38 -7.30 -12.68
N PRO A 293 17.37 -7.19 -13.59
CA PRO A 293 17.42 -6.08 -14.53
C PRO A 293 16.19 -6.05 -15.43
N THR A 294 15.58 -4.87 -15.61
CA THR A 294 14.39 -4.68 -16.46
C THR A 294 14.71 -4.11 -17.83
N ALA A 295 16.00 -4.02 -18.19
CA ALA A 295 16.44 -3.55 -19.49
C ALA A 295 15.76 -4.37 -20.60
N GLY A 296 15.13 -3.68 -21.56
CA GLY A 296 14.37 -4.31 -22.65
C GLY A 296 12.94 -4.74 -22.29
N PHE A 297 12.49 -4.60 -21.04
CA PHE A 297 11.10 -4.90 -20.65
C PHE A 297 10.09 -4.09 -21.46
N THR A 298 10.28 -2.77 -21.55
CA THR A 298 9.39 -1.90 -22.32
C THR A 298 9.46 -2.15 -23.82
N GLU A 299 10.59 -2.62 -24.35
CA GLU A 299 10.70 -3.02 -25.76
C GLU A 299 9.91 -4.31 -26.03
N LYS A 300 9.96 -5.27 -25.10
CA LYS A 300 9.13 -6.48 -25.14
C LYS A 300 7.65 -6.11 -25.13
N LEU A 301 7.24 -5.17 -24.28
CA LEU A 301 5.86 -4.68 -24.25
C LEU A 301 5.43 -4.01 -25.57
N SER A 302 6.30 -3.19 -26.16
CA SER A 302 6.03 -2.58 -27.46
C SER A 302 5.84 -3.62 -28.58
N LYS A 303 6.50 -4.78 -28.50
CA LYS A 303 6.30 -5.88 -29.46
C LYS A 303 4.96 -6.60 -29.26
N SER A 304 4.43 -6.62 -28.04
CA SER A 304 3.13 -7.22 -27.69
C SER A 304 1.98 -6.21 -27.66
N ILE A 305 2.15 -5.00 -28.22
CA ILE A 305 1.15 -3.93 -28.12
C ILE A 305 -0.20 -4.31 -28.74
N ASP A 306 -0.18 -5.08 -29.84
CA ASP A 306 -1.41 -5.53 -30.51
C ASP A 306 -2.13 -6.62 -29.72
N GLU A 307 -1.39 -7.47 -28.99
CA GLU A 307 -1.97 -8.44 -28.06
C GLU A 307 -2.62 -7.75 -26.86
N ILE A 308 -1.97 -6.72 -26.33
CA ILE A 308 -2.49 -5.91 -25.21
C ILE A 308 -3.78 -5.18 -25.63
N ARG A 309 -3.83 -4.68 -26.88
CA ARG A 309 -5.01 -4.00 -27.43
C ARG A 309 -6.29 -4.86 -27.41
N ASN A 310 -6.16 -6.18 -27.46
CA ASN A 310 -7.30 -7.09 -27.41
C ASN A 310 -8.03 -7.11 -26.05
N TYR A 311 -7.38 -6.62 -24.98
CA TYR A 311 -7.89 -6.69 -23.61
C TYR A 311 -8.25 -5.34 -22.99
N ILE A 312 -8.16 -4.26 -23.77
CA ILE A 312 -8.43 -2.89 -23.29
C ILE A 312 -9.64 -2.28 -23.98
N SER A 313 -10.29 -1.38 -23.26
CA SER A 313 -11.39 -0.54 -23.72
C SER A 313 -10.97 0.40 -24.88
N PRO A 314 -11.94 0.85 -25.72
CA PRO A 314 -11.68 1.81 -26.78
C PRO A 314 -11.00 3.11 -26.29
N GLU A 315 -11.35 3.58 -25.10
CA GLU A 315 -10.77 4.77 -24.48
C GLU A 315 -9.28 4.57 -24.17
N SER A 316 -8.90 3.41 -23.65
CA SER A 316 -7.51 3.06 -23.40
C SER A 316 -6.72 2.79 -24.67
N GLN A 317 -7.36 2.29 -25.73
CA GLN A 317 -6.73 2.21 -27.05
C GLN A 317 -6.36 3.60 -27.57
N GLN A 318 -7.25 4.58 -27.45
CA GLN A 318 -6.93 5.97 -27.79
C GLN A 318 -5.78 6.52 -26.95
N LEU A 319 -5.72 6.17 -25.66
CA LEU A 319 -4.60 6.56 -24.81
C LEU A 319 -3.28 5.96 -25.30
N ILE A 320 -3.25 4.67 -25.66
CA ILE A 320 -2.06 4.06 -26.28
C ILE A 320 -1.69 4.79 -27.57
N ASP A 321 -2.66 5.11 -28.43
CA ASP A 321 -2.41 5.81 -29.69
C ASP A 321 -1.83 7.22 -29.47
N ILE A 322 -2.25 7.94 -28.43
CA ILE A 322 -1.67 9.24 -28.08
C ILE A 322 -0.18 9.11 -27.74
N TYR A 323 0.22 8.05 -27.04
CA TYR A 323 1.62 7.86 -26.65
C TYR A 323 2.49 7.30 -27.77
N PHE A 324 1.98 6.38 -28.59
CA PHE A 324 2.76 5.64 -29.59
C PHE A 324 2.54 6.09 -31.04
N ASN A 325 1.44 6.78 -31.36
CA ASN A 325 1.14 7.26 -32.71
C ASN A 325 1.25 8.78 -32.82
N THR A 326 2.44 9.25 -33.20
CA THR A 326 2.77 10.67 -33.37
C THR A 326 2.12 11.35 -34.58
N SER A 327 1.51 10.58 -35.49
CA SER A 327 0.92 11.12 -36.71
C SER A 327 -0.47 11.75 -36.50
N GLN A 328 -1.16 11.43 -35.41
CA GLN A 328 -2.51 11.93 -35.17
C GLN A 328 -2.51 13.41 -34.69
N PRO A 329 -3.46 14.24 -35.16
CA PRO A 329 -3.61 15.64 -34.73
C PRO A 329 -3.81 15.77 -33.21
N MET A 330 -4.53 14.83 -32.60
CA MET A 330 -4.75 14.75 -31.16
C MET A 330 -3.43 14.57 -30.40
N THR A 331 -2.55 13.69 -30.87
CA THR A 331 -1.22 13.48 -30.28
C THR A 331 -0.38 14.76 -30.29
N LYS A 332 -0.44 15.55 -31.37
CA LYS A 332 0.26 16.84 -31.43
C LYS A 332 -0.28 17.84 -30.40
N ARG A 333 -1.61 17.96 -30.28
CA ARG A 333 -2.25 18.85 -29.28
C ARG A 333 -1.96 18.38 -27.86
N PHE A 334 -2.03 17.08 -27.59
CA PHE A 334 -1.72 16.52 -26.28
C PHE A 334 -0.27 16.81 -25.89
N LYS A 335 0.69 16.60 -26.79
CA LYS A 335 2.11 16.95 -26.55
C LYS A 335 2.31 18.44 -26.30
N GLN A 336 1.59 19.31 -27.02
CA GLN A 336 1.63 20.76 -26.76
C GLN A 336 1.12 21.09 -25.36
N ILE A 337 -0.03 20.54 -24.95
CA ILE A 337 -0.60 20.73 -23.61
C ILE A 337 0.35 20.22 -22.53
N VAL A 338 0.91 19.02 -22.70
CA VAL A 338 1.89 18.46 -21.75
C VAL A 338 3.11 19.37 -21.63
N ASN A 339 3.63 19.87 -22.75
CA ASN A 339 4.76 20.79 -22.74
C ASN A 339 4.41 22.12 -22.05
N GLU A 340 3.22 22.67 -22.30
CA GLU A 340 2.74 23.88 -21.63
C GLU A 340 2.59 23.69 -20.12
N ILE A 341 2.01 22.57 -19.68
CA ILE A 341 1.90 22.21 -18.27
C ILE A 341 3.30 22.08 -17.64
N ASN A 342 4.25 21.44 -18.33
CA ASN A 342 5.62 21.30 -17.85
C ASN A 342 6.31 22.66 -17.72
N GLN A 343 6.14 23.55 -18.70
CA GLN A 343 6.67 24.92 -18.65
C GLN A 343 6.04 25.71 -17.49
N LEU A 344 4.73 25.63 -17.31
CA LEU A 344 4.04 26.25 -16.18
C LEU A 344 4.56 25.74 -14.84
N SER A 345 4.81 24.43 -14.73
CA SER A 345 5.35 23.85 -13.50
C SER A 345 6.78 24.29 -13.22
N ILE A 346 7.64 24.35 -14.25
CA ILE A 346 9.03 24.83 -14.11
C ILE A 346 9.03 26.31 -13.70
N ASN A 347 8.19 27.12 -14.34
CA ASN A 347 8.05 28.54 -14.01
C ASN A 347 7.58 28.73 -12.56
N ASN A 348 6.56 27.98 -12.12
CA ASN A 348 6.08 28.02 -10.74
C ASN A 348 7.17 27.57 -9.74
N PHE A 349 7.95 26.55 -10.07
CA PHE A 349 9.09 26.14 -9.24
C PHE A 349 10.14 27.25 -9.13
N ASN A 350 10.51 27.88 -10.25
CA ASN A 350 11.47 28.99 -10.30
C ASN A 350 10.97 30.20 -9.50
N GLU A 351 9.69 30.54 -9.62
CA GLU A 351 9.07 31.61 -8.82
C GLU A 351 9.14 31.29 -7.32
N LYS A 352 8.76 30.08 -6.90
CA LYS A 352 8.87 29.66 -5.49
C LYS A 352 10.31 29.71 -4.98
N SER A 353 11.27 29.23 -5.77
CA SER A 353 12.69 29.30 -5.43
C SER A 353 13.17 30.74 -5.30
N GLY A 354 12.74 31.62 -6.21
CA GLY A 354 13.04 33.06 -6.17
C GLY A 354 12.43 33.76 -4.94
N VAL A 355 11.21 33.39 -4.54
CA VAL A 355 10.58 33.89 -3.30
C VAL A 355 11.35 33.42 -2.07
N LEU A 356 11.75 32.15 -2.00
CA LEU A 356 12.57 31.62 -0.90
C LEU A 356 13.93 32.32 -0.80
N TYR A 357 14.57 32.59 -1.94
CA TYR A 357 15.81 33.36 -1.97
C TYR A 357 15.60 34.77 -1.42
N LYS A 358 14.54 35.48 -1.85
CA LYS A 358 14.19 36.81 -1.32
C LYS A 358 13.89 36.78 0.18
N MET A 359 13.18 35.77 0.68
CA MET A 359 12.95 35.58 2.11
C MET A 359 14.26 35.36 2.89
N SER A 360 15.21 34.61 2.33
CA SER A 360 16.54 34.43 2.93
C SER A 360 17.30 35.76 3.02
N VAL A 361 17.28 36.57 1.95
CA VAL A 361 17.89 37.90 1.94
C VAL A 361 17.24 38.83 2.96
N ILE A 362 15.90 38.83 3.08
CA ILE A 362 15.19 39.61 4.09
C ILE A 362 15.57 39.14 5.50
N LYS A 363 15.67 37.84 5.73
CA LYS A 363 16.07 37.27 7.03
C LYS A 363 17.48 37.70 7.42
N GLN A 364 18.40 37.75 6.46
CA GLN A 364 19.75 38.26 6.68
C GLN A 364 19.73 39.75 7.04
N ARG A 365 18.98 40.58 6.29
CA ARG A 365 18.83 42.01 6.62
C ARG A 365 18.22 42.26 7.99
N ILE A 366 17.22 41.48 8.38
CA ILE A 366 16.65 41.56 9.74
C ILE A 366 17.72 41.25 10.79
N LYS A 367 18.58 40.26 10.54
CA LYS A 367 19.69 39.93 11.44
C LYS A 367 20.69 41.08 11.52
N ASP A 368 21.06 41.68 10.39
CA ASP A 368 21.99 42.80 10.35
C ASP A 368 21.43 44.02 11.10
N VAL A 369 20.14 44.34 10.89
CA VAL A 369 19.44 45.42 11.60
C VAL A 369 19.36 45.14 13.11
N ASN A 370 19.09 43.90 13.52
CA ASN A 370 19.06 43.55 14.94
C ASN A 370 20.44 43.68 15.59
N GLU A 371 21.52 43.37 14.87
CA GLU A 371 22.88 43.57 15.35
C GLU A 371 23.23 45.07 15.45
N GLU A 372 22.76 45.88 14.50
CA GLU A 372 22.89 47.35 14.56
C GLU A 372 22.12 47.95 15.75
N ILE A 373 20.90 47.49 16.01
CA ILE A 373 20.13 47.85 17.21
C ILE A 373 20.90 47.46 18.48
N ARG A 374 21.50 46.26 18.52
CA ARG A 374 22.31 45.82 19.66
C ARG A 374 23.51 46.75 19.87
N TYR A 375 24.24 47.06 18.80
CA TYR A 375 25.40 47.95 18.84
C TYR A 375 25.02 49.37 19.31
N LEU A 376 23.91 49.92 18.79
CA LEU A 376 23.42 51.24 19.22
C LEU A 376 23.02 51.25 20.69
N ASN A 377 22.36 50.19 21.18
CA ASN A 377 22.06 50.05 22.61
C ASN A 377 23.33 49.95 23.47
N GLU A 378 24.37 49.27 22.98
CA GLU A 378 25.67 49.19 23.65
C GLU A 378 26.39 50.55 23.70
N CYS A 379 26.32 51.33 22.61
CA CYS A 379 26.80 52.72 22.58
C CYS A 379 26.00 53.66 23.50
N LEU A 380 24.68 53.49 23.58
CA LEU A 380 23.82 54.27 24.48
C LEU A 380 24.10 53.95 25.95
N ASN A 381 24.21 52.67 26.30
CA ASN A 381 24.52 52.26 27.68
C ASN A 381 25.92 52.71 28.12
N THR A 382 26.89 52.76 27.20
CA THR A 382 28.23 53.31 27.49
C THR A 382 28.27 54.84 27.57
N LEU A 383 27.28 55.53 27.00
CA LEU A 383 27.04 56.96 27.21
C LEU A 383 26.35 57.22 28.56
N ASP A 384 25.36 56.41 28.94
CA ASP A 384 24.72 56.47 30.27
C ASP A 384 25.73 56.18 31.40
N GLU A 385 26.63 55.19 31.23
CA GLU A 385 27.71 54.93 32.20
C GLU A 385 28.71 56.09 32.28
N LYS A 386 28.99 56.78 31.15
CA LYS A 386 29.84 57.97 31.15
C LYS A 386 29.16 59.19 31.78
N GLU A 387 27.86 59.38 31.59
CA GLU A 387 27.08 60.43 32.26
C GLU A 387 26.91 60.15 33.75
N GLN A 388 26.76 58.89 34.17
CA GLN A 388 26.76 58.51 35.59
C GLN A 388 28.12 58.78 36.26
N LEU A 389 29.24 58.51 35.57
CA LEU A 389 30.58 58.86 36.07
C LEU A 389 30.82 60.39 36.16
N ILE A 390 30.13 61.19 35.34
CA ILE A 390 30.17 62.66 35.41
C ILE A 390 29.27 63.18 36.56
N ASN A 391 28.15 62.51 36.84
CA ASN A 391 27.27 62.88 37.94
C ASN A 391 27.80 62.43 39.33
N GLU A 392 28.49 61.29 39.43
CA GLU A 392 29.15 60.86 40.68
C GLU A 392 30.38 61.70 41.04
N SER A 393 30.97 62.42 40.06
CA SER A 393 32.09 63.35 40.31
C SER A 393 31.63 64.79 40.62
N SER A 394 30.33 65.06 40.64
CA SER A 394 29.75 66.39 40.91
C SER A 394 28.88 66.48 42.16
N GLU A 395 28.70 65.41 42.94
CA GLU A 395 28.07 65.46 44.27
C GLU A 395 29.07 65.89 45.37
N THR A 396 29.54 67.13 45.30
CA THR A 396 30.00 67.90 46.46
C THR A 396 29.66 69.38 46.24
N GLU A 397 28.43 69.79 46.56
CA GLU A 397 28.12 71.01 47.32
C GLU A 397 26.60 71.26 47.42
N GLU A 398 26.24 71.93 48.50
CA GLU A 398 24.97 71.94 49.20
C GLU A 398 23.98 73.05 48.74
N VAL A 399 22.68 72.75 48.92
CA VAL A 399 21.62 73.61 49.52
C VAL A 399 20.75 74.58 48.66
N PHE A 400 19.47 74.17 48.57
CA PHE A 400 18.17 74.89 48.62
C PHE A 400 17.79 76.00 47.60
N SER A 401 16.72 75.74 46.81
CA SER A 401 15.37 76.27 47.07
C SER A 401 14.30 75.76 46.07
N GLY A 402 13.16 75.29 46.59
CA GLY A 402 11.83 75.70 46.10
C GLY A 402 11.15 75.03 44.90
N THR A 403 10.27 74.07 45.22
CA THR A 403 8.87 73.88 44.72
C THR A 403 8.58 73.34 43.30
N ASP A 404 8.07 72.10 43.33
CA ASP A 404 6.81 71.57 42.77
C ASP A 404 6.58 71.49 41.26
N GLY A 405 6.45 70.24 40.78
CA GLY A 405 5.97 69.91 39.44
C GLY A 405 5.99 68.41 39.09
N SER A 406 5.36 67.59 39.94
CA SER A 406 4.73 66.27 39.69
C SER A 406 5.00 65.49 38.39
N ASN A 407 5.60 64.29 38.53
CA ASN A 407 5.12 62.92 38.18
C ASN A 407 4.67 62.62 36.72
N SER A 408 4.82 61.43 36.10
CA SER A 408 5.12 60.05 36.53
C SER A 408 5.30 59.19 35.26
N VAL A 409 6.36 58.37 35.08
CA VAL A 409 6.47 56.94 35.48
C VAL A 409 5.94 55.90 34.45
N MET A 410 6.80 54.89 34.21
CA MET A 410 6.60 53.53 33.68
C MET A 410 6.33 53.36 32.17
N SER A 411 7.23 52.74 31.39
CA SER A 411 7.70 51.34 31.40
C SER A 411 6.58 50.31 31.23
N ASN A 412 6.58 49.61 30.08
CA ASN A 412 6.23 48.20 29.87
C ASN A 412 5.82 48.01 28.41
N LEU A 413 6.57 47.21 27.64
CA LEU A 413 6.06 46.33 26.58
C LEU A 413 7.21 45.51 25.98
N THR A 414 7.72 44.58 26.78
CA THR A 414 8.28 43.31 26.29
C THR A 414 7.30 42.20 26.65
N ASN A 415 6.72 41.58 25.61
CA ASN A 415 6.27 40.18 25.51
C ASN A 415 5.01 40.04 24.65
N GLY A 416 5.07 39.18 23.64
CA GLY A 416 3.89 38.68 22.93
C GLY A 416 4.03 38.58 21.41
N ILE A 417 5.02 37.85 20.88
CA ILE A 417 4.91 37.29 19.53
C ILE A 417 4.33 35.88 19.69
N ASP A 418 3.00 35.81 19.80
CA ASP A 418 2.28 34.57 19.57
C ASP A 418 2.15 34.37 18.06
N SER A 419 2.82 33.33 17.60
CA SER A 419 2.64 32.71 16.29
C SER A 419 1.18 32.30 16.09
N GLN A 420 0.42 33.10 15.35
CA GLN A 420 -0.85 32.69 14.77
C GLN A 420 -0.67 32.30 13.29
N SER A 421 -0.97 31.03 13.04
CA SER A 421 -1.15 30.40 11.75
C SER A 421 -2.11 31.19 10.86
N ILE A 422 -1.64 31.63 9.69
CA ILE A 422 -2.50 32.15 8.63
C ILE A 422 -3.19 30.97 7.93
N SER A 423 -4.44 30.72 8.31
CA SER A 423 -5.40 29.98 7.52
C SER A 423 -5.99 30.90 6.46
N GLN A 424 -5.59 30.75 5.19
CA GLN A 424 -6.30 31.39 4.07
C GLN A 424 -7.30 30.40 3.47
N SER A 425 -8.56 30.61 3.81
CA SER A 425 -9.74 30.16 3.09
C SER A 425 -9.99 31.07 1.90
N SER A 426 -9.84 30.57 0.68
CA SER A 426 -10.25 31.26 -0.55
C SER A 426 -11.55 30.66 -1.08
N SER A 427 -12.65 31.37 -0.83
CA SER A 427 -13.95 31.19 -1.48
C SER A 427 -13.88 31.71 -2.93
N PHE A 428 -14.09 30.83 -3.91
CA PHE A 428 -14.36 31.21 -5.29
C PHE A 428 -15.83 31.58 -5.44
N ILE A 429 -16.10 32.82 -5.86
CA ILE A 429 -17.39 33.26 -6.38
C ILE A 429 -17.29 33.21 -7.91
N LEU A 430 -18.19 32.43 -8.51
CA LEU A 430 -18.45 32.38 -9.95
C LEU A 430 -19.19 33.65 -10.38
N ASN A 431 -18.74 34.28 -11.45
CA ASN A 431 -19.58 35.03 -12.39
C ASN A 431 -19.37 34.45 -13.78
#